data_AF-A0A0M3KH09-F1
#
_entry.id   AF-A0A0M3KH09-F1
#
_cell.length_a   1.000
_cell.length_b   1.000
_cell.length_c   1.000
_cell.angle_alpha   90.00
_cell.angle_beta   90.00
_cell.angle_gamma   90.00
#
_symmetry.space_group_name_H-M   'P 1'
#
loop_
_entity.id
_entity.type
_entity.pdbx_description
1 polymer ?
#
loop_
_entity_poly.entity_id
_entity_poly.type
_entity_poly.pdbx_seq_one_letter_code
_entity_poly.pdbx_strand_id
1 'polypeptide(L)'
;MKDSRYRLLILRPQQRFAWIGYATAYHLLKDYDMALKIVNEFCNNNKVAFIGDLLMRLKQHEDAERVYWQLVERNPENIEYYKRIEQCHEDDVDERYEIYKKALTLKPRAAAPKRAPLYFLKGAEFEKQLLSYLVAGLRKGVPSLFKNLVPLYADNDKVQLLERTLIDFVKRLEENGYKNGSLDG
;
A
#
# COMPACT_ATOMS: atom_id res chain seq x y z
N MET A 1 -12.64 7.53 -23.28
CA MET A 1 -11.30 8.17 -23.11
C MET A 1 -11.09 8.72 -21.70
N LYS A 2 -12.06 9.46 -21.10
CA LYS A 2 -12.03 9.92 -19.69
C LYS A 2 -11.80 8.77 -18.68
N ASP A 3 -12.59 7.71 -18.77
CA ASP A 3 -12.50 6.56 -17.84
C ASP A 3 -11.15 5.84 -17.91
N SER A 4 -10.57 5.75 -19.11
CA SER A 4 -9.25 5.13 -19.31
C SER A 4 -8.15 5.95 -18.62
N ARG A 5 -8.24 7.28 -18.68
CA ARG A 5 -7.30 8.19 -18.02
C ARG A 5 -7.52 8.25 -16.51
N TYR A 6 -8.78 8.20 -16.05
CA TYR A 6 -9.11 8.09 -14.62
C TYR A 6 -8.57 6.79 -14.01
N ARG A 7 -8.77 5.67 -14.68
CA ARG A 7 -8.19 4.38 -14.25
C ARG A 7 -6.67 4.43 -14.21
N LEU A 8 -6.04 5.06 -15.20
CA LEU A 8 -4.58 5.24 -15.20
C LEU A 8 -4.11 6.12 -14.02
N LEU A 9 -4.88 7.15 -13.69
CA LEU A 9 -4.62 8.00 -12.52
C LEU A 9 -4.75 7.23 -11.21
N ILE A 10 -5.81 6.44 -11.03
CA ILE A 10 -5.97 5.57 -9.84
C ILE A 10 -4.82 4.57 -9.73
N LEU A 11 -4.40 3.99 -10.85
CA LEU A 11 -3.34 2.98 -10.86
C LEU A 11 -1.95 3.59 -10.63
N ARG A 12 -1.72 4.83 -11.08
CA ARG A 12 -0.40 5.50 -11.03
C ARG A 12 -0.53 6.98 -10.66
N PRO A 13 -1.06 7.32 -9.48
CA PRO A 13 -1.26 8.71 -9.06
C PRO A 13 0.06 9.43 -8.76
N GLN A 14 1.18 8.73 -8.72
CA GLN A 14 2.51 9.33 -8.56
C GLN A 14 3.05 9.91 -9.87
N GLN A 15 2.57 9.44 -11.02
CA GLN A 15 3.10 9.86 -12.30
C GLN A 15 2.41 11.13 -12.78
N ARG A 16 3.17 12.23 -12.88
CA ARG A 16 2.69 13.52 -13.42
C ARG A 16 1.96 13.36 -14.76
N PHE A 17 2.41 12.45 -15.62
CA PHE A 17 1.78 12.18 -16.91
C PHE A 17 0.34 11.64 -16.79
N ALA A 18 0.02 10.88 -15.74
CA ALA A 18 -1.33 10.37 -15.51
C ALA A 18 -2.31 11.51 -15.17
N TRP A 19 -1.89 12.46 -14.33
CA TRP A 19 -2.66 13.66 -14.00
C TRP A 19 -2.83 14.58 -15.21
N ILE A 20 -1.77 14.83 -15.97
CA ILE A 20 -1.83 15.64 -17.19
C ILE A 20 -2.79 14.99 -18.18
N GLY A 21 -2.63 13.68 -18.47
CA GLY A 21 -3.51 12.98 -19.40
C GLY A 21 -4.98 12.96 -18.96
N TYR A 22 -5.25 12.96 -17.66
CA TYR A 22 -6.60 13.04 -17.12
C TYR A 22 -7.19 14.46 -17.24
N ALA A 23 -6.44 15.49 -16.86
CA ALA A 23 -6.84 16.89 -17.03
C ALA A 23 -7.07 17.24 -18.52
N THR A 24 -6.19 16.81 -19.42
CA THR A 24 -6.34 17.02 -20.87
C THR A 24 -7.59 16.36 -21.42
N ALA A 25 -7.98 15.18 -20.92
CA ALA A 25 -9.21 14.52 -21.37
C ALA A 25 -10.47 15.30 -21.00
N TYR A 26 -10.50 15.98 -19.85
CA TYR A 26 -11.61 16.86 -19.46
C TYR A 26 -11.59 18.19 -20.23
N HIS A 27 -10.40 18.76 -20.44
CA HIS A 27 -10.22 19.96 -21.25
C HIS A 27 -10.71 19.78 -22.69
N LEU A 28 -10.37 18.66 -23.34
CA LEU A 28 -10.84 18.32 -24.69
C LEU A 28 -12.35 18.11 -24.78
N LEU A 29 -12.99 17.77 -23.65
CA LEU A 29 -14.44 17.62 -23.55
C LEU A 29 -15.14 18.92 -23.11
N LYS A 30 -14.42 20.05 -23.15
CA LYS A 30 -14.87 21.40 -22.79
C LYS A 30 -15.39 21.52 -21.35
N ASP A 31 -15.05 20.57 -20.50
CA ASP A 31 -15.38 20.55 -19.08
C ASP A 31 -14.19 21.16 -18.32
N TYR A 32 -14.09 22.48 -18.42
CA TYR A 32 -12.95 23.25 -17.92
C TYR A 32 -12.89 23.29 -16.39
N ASP A 33 -14.05 23.27 -15.73
CA ASP A 33 -14.16 23.28 -14.27
C ASP A 33 -13.52 22.02 -13.68
N MET A 34 -13.83 20.85 -14.25
CA MET A 34 -13.25 19.60 -13.79
C MET A 34 -11.77 19.50 -14.16
N ALA A 35 -11.35 19.99 -15.33
CA ALA A 35 -9.94 20.05 -15.71
C ALA A 35 -9.12 20.92 -14.73
N LEU A 36 -9.62 22.09 -14.34
CA LEU A 36 -9.02 22.96 -13.33
C LEU A 36 -8.98 22.30 -11.96
N LYS A 37 -10.05 21.62 -11.55
CA LYS A 37 -10.10 20.88 -10.28
C LYS A 37 -9.00 19.83 -10.20
N ILE A 38 -8.81 19.04 -11.27
CA ILE A 38 -7.78 18.00 -11.36
C ILE A 38 -6.37 18.61 -11.28
N VAL A 39 -6.11 19.71 -11.99
CA VAL A 39 -4.81 20.39 -11.95
C VAL A 39 -4.53 20.99 -10.57
N ASN A 40 -5.53 21.62 -9.95
CA ASN A 40 -5.41 22.16 -8.60
C ASN A 40 -5.15 21.08 -7.56
N GLU A 41 -5.81 19.93 -7.67
CA GLU A 41 -5.57 18.78 -6.79
C GLU A 41 -4.14 18.26 -6.92
N PHE A 42 -3.63 18.14 -8.15
CA PHE A 42 -2.23 17.78 -8.41
C PHE A 42 -1.26 18.80 -7.80
N CYS A 43 -1.47 20.10 -8.03
CA CYS A 43 -0.63 21.16 -7.47
C CYS A 43 -0.64 21.15 -5.95
N ASN A 44 -1.81 21.01 -5.33
CA ASN A 44 -1.96 20.94 -3.88
C ASN A 44 -1.24 19.72 -3.30
N ASN A 45 -1.39 18.54 -3.91
CA ASN A 45 -0.71 17.33 -3.44
C ASN A 45 0.81 17.45 -3.54
N ASN A 46 1.35 18.01 -4.63
CA ASN A 46 2.79 18.22 -4.77
C ASN A 46 3.32 19.31 -3.84
N LYS A 47 2.53 20.37 -3.59
CA LYS A 47 2.90 21.42 -2.64
C LYS A 47 2.99 20.86 -1.22
N VAL A 48 2.04 20.03 -0.82
CA VAL A 48 2.04 19.36 0.50
C VAL A 48 3.22 18.38 0.61
N ALA A 49 3.51 17.59 -0.43
CA ALA A 49 4.70 16.73 -0.45
C ALA A 49 6.01 17.54 -0.34
N PHE A 50 6.12 18.66 -1.05
CA PHE A 50 7.29 19.54 -0.97
C PHE A 50 7.46 20.16 0.43
N ILE A 51 6.35 20.54 1.09
CA ILE A 51 6.39 21.04 2.47
C ILE A 51 6.91 19.94 3.41
N GLY A 52 6.44 18.70 3.27
CA GLY A 52 6.95 17.56 4.05
C GLY A 52 8.46 17.39 3.89
N ASP A 53 8.95 17.40 2.65
CA ASP A 53 10.38 17.24 2.36
C ASP A 53 11.22 18.42 2.90
N LEU A 54 10.67 19.63 2.91
CA LEU A 54 11.32 20.79 3.51
C LEU A 54 11.41 20.67 5.03
N LEU A 55 10.31 20.26 5.69
CA LEU A 55 10.26 20.04 7.14
C LEU A 55 11.25 18.95 7.58
N MET A 56 11.40 17.90 6.79
CA MET A 56 12.43 16.87 6.97
C MET A 56 13.85 17.46 6.95
N ARG A 57 14.15 18.34 6.00
CA ARG A 57 15.46 19.03 5.93
C ARG A 57 15.68 19.98 7.10
N LEU A 58 14.62 20.56 7.63
CA LEU A 58 14.64 21.42 8.82
C LEU A 58 14.69 20.61 10.13
N LYS A 59 14.74 19.27 10.06
CA LYS A 59 14.70 18.35 11.21
C LYS A 59 13.44 18.47 12.07
N GLN A 60 12.36 18.98 11.49
CA GLN A 60 11.05 19.09 12.13
C GLN A 60 10.25 17.80 11.84
N HIS A 61 10.67 16.69 12.45
CA HIS A 61 10.14 15.36 12.16
C HIS A 61 8.65 15.22 12.50
N GLU A 62 8.20 15.80 13.62
CA GLU A 62 6.78 15.74 14.04
C GLU A 62 5.84 16.42 13.04
N ASP A 63 6.20 17.61 12.56
CA ASP A 63 5.38 18.35 11.60
C ASP A 63 5.45 17.71 10.21
N ALA A 64 6.61 17.18 9.81
CA ALA A 64 6.75 16.42 8.58
C ALA A 64 5.84 15.18 8.57
N GLU A 65 5.83 14.42 9.66
CA GLU A 65 4.96 13.26 9.82
C GLU A 65 3.48 13.63 9.67
N ARG A 66 3.02 14.73 10.30
CA ARG A 66 1.63 15.20 10.16
C ARG A 66 1.27 15.48 8.69
N VAL A 67 2.18 16.10 7.95
CA VAL A 67 2.01 16.39 6.53
C VAL A 67 1.92 15.11 5.70
N TYR A 68 2.78 14.13 5.97
CA TYR A 68 2.74 12.85 5.26
C TYR A 68 1.49 12.03 5.60
N TRP A 69 0.98 12.10 6.84
CA TRP A 69 -0.30 11.48 7.20
C TRP A 69 -1.50 12.08 6.45
N GLN A 70 -1.50 13.40 6.21
CA GLN A 70 -2.53 14.02 5.36
C GLN A 70 -2.47 13.48 3.92
N LEU A 71 -1.27 13.19 3.40
CA LEU A 71 -1.11 12.59 2.09
C LEU A 71 -1.56 11.12 2.06
N VAL A 72 -1.30 10.36 3.13
CA VAL A 72 -1.80 8.99 3.31
C VAL A 72 -3.33 8.95 3.36
N GLU A 73 -3.97 9.89 4.05
CA GLU A 73 -5.43 9.94 4.13
C GLU A 73 -6.09 10.13 2.75
N ARG A 74 -5.44 10.96 1.89
CA ARG A 74 -5.87 11.19 0.51
C ARG A 74 -5.59 9.99 -0.39
N ASN A 75 -4.44 9.34 -0.23
CA ASN A 75 -4.04 8.20 -1.04
C ASN A 75 -3.23 7.16 -0.23
N PRO A 76 -3.92 6.21 0.43
CA PRO A 76 -3.28 5.24 1.31
C PRO A 76 -2.55 4.13 0.55
N GLU A 77 -2.66 4.06 -0.78
CA GLU A 77 -1.94 3.08 -1.61
C GLU A 77 -0.52 3.53 -1.98
N ASN A 78 -0.17 4.78 -1.71
CA ASN A 78 1.13 5.31 -2.04
C ASN A 78 2.18 4.91 -0.98
N ILE A 79 3.00 3.91 -1.31
CA ILE A 79 4.06 3.42 -0.42
C ILE A 79 5.10 4.49 -0.06
N GLU A 80 5.33 5.47 -0.93
CA GLU A 80 6.34 6.51 -0.72
C GLU A 80 6.01 7.36 0.51
N TYR A 81 4.73 7.66 0.75
CA TYR A 81 4.34 8.46 1.91
C TYR A 81 4.67 7.74 3.22
N TYR A 82 4.45 6.43 3.29
CA TYR A 82 4.85 5.64 4.45
C TYR A 82 6.36 5.64 4.63
N LYS A 83 7.14 5.46 3.56
CA LYS A 83 8.62 5.55 3.64
C LYS A 83 9.10 6.89 4.17
N ARG A 84 8.41 7.98 3.85
CA ARG A 84 8.73 9.30 4.39
C ARG A 84 8.38 9.43 5.86
N ILE A 85 7.27 8.85 6.30
CA ILE A 85 6.92 8.76 7.72
C ILE A 85 7.95 7.92 8.47
N GLU A 86 8.37 6.78 7.92
CA GLU A 86 9.43 5.94 8.49
C GLU A 86 10.73 6.73 8.69
N GLN A 87 11.12 7.58 7.73
CA GLN A 87 12.29 8.44 7.87
C GLN A 87 12.16 9.52 8.97
N CYS A 88 10.94 9.79 9.45
CA CYS A 88 10.71 10.71 10.57
C CYS A 88 10.98 10.05 11.92
N HIS A 89 10.95 8.72 11.99
CA HIS A 89 11.16 7.93 13.21
C HIS A 89 12.58 7.35 13.22
N GLU A 90 13.02 6.87 14.38
CA GLU A 90 14.29 6.14 14.49
C GLU A 90 14.16 4.74 13.86
N ASP A 91 15.29 4.07 13.59
CA ASP A 91 15.35 2.75 12.91
C ASP A 91 14.85 1.59 13.81
N ASP A 92 13.74 1.78 14.52
CA ASP A 92 13.08 0.75 15.31
C ASP A 92 11.99 0.02 14.50
N VAL A 93 12.05 -1.32 14.54
CA VAL A 93 11.15 -2.17 13.75
C VAL A 93 9.74 -2.19 14.31
N ASP A 94 9.59 -2.05 15.64
CA ASP A 94 8.28 -2.09 16.29
C ASP A 94 7.54 -0.76 16.07
N GLU A 95 8.22 0.38 16.25
CA GLU A 95 7.69 1.71 15.89
C GLU A 95 7.31 1.77 14.42
N ARG A 96 8.16 1.24 13.53
CA ARG A 96 7.85 1.13 12.11
C ARG A 96 6.58 0.34 11.85
N TYR A 97 6.35 -0.76 12.57
CA TYR A 97 5.15 -1.57 12.41
C TYR A 97 3.88 -0.85 12.91
N GLU A 98 3.99 -0.06 13.98
CA GLU A 98 2.87 0.73 14.52
C GLU A 98 2.34 1.77 13.52
N ILE A 99 3.20 2.37 12.69
CA ILE A 99 2.78 3.25 11.58
C ILE A 99 1.77 2.52 10.67
N TYR A 100 2.08 1.29 10.29
CA TYR A 100 1.21 0.51 9.41
C TYR A 100 -0.06 0.03 10.11
N LYS A 101 0.00 -0.32 11.40
CA LYS A 101 -1.20 -0.62 12.19
C LYS A 101 -2.13 0.58 12.23
N LYS A 102 -1.62 1.78 12.52
CA LYS A 102 -2.38 3.04 12.50
C LYS A 102 -2.97 3.33 11.12
N ALA A 103 -2.24 3.06 10.05
CA ALA A 103 -2.79 3.20 8.69
C ALA A 103 -3.97 2.27 8.44
N LEU A 104 -3.91 1.04 8.96
CA LEU A 104 -4.96 0.04 8.81
C LEU A 104 -6.19 0.32 9.69
N THR A 105 -6.03 0.97 10.84
CA THR A 105 -7.18 1.42 11.64
C THR A 105 -7.93 2.53 10.92
N LEU A 106 -7.21 3.47 10.28
CA LEU A 106 -7.81 4.55 9.49
C LEU A 106 -8.44 4.05 8.18
N LYS A 107 -7.77 3.13 7.46
CA LYS A 107 -8.20 2.59 6.17
C LYS A 107 -8.03 1.06 6.11
N PRO A 108 -8.97 0.27 6.67
CA PRO A 108 -8.85 -1.20 6.75
C PRO A 108 -8.79 -1.93 5.41
N ARG A 109 -9.20 -1.28 4.32
CA ARG A 109 -9.21 -1.85 2.97
C ARG A 109 -7.93 -1.57 2.17
N ALA A 110 -7.04 -0.71 2.65
CA ALA A 110 -5.82 -0.36 1.94
C ALA A 110 -4.89 -1.57 1.79
N ALA A 111 -4.36 -1.80 0.60
CA ALA A 111 -3.53 -2.95 0.27
C ALA A 111 -2.05 -2.69 0.57
N ALA A 112 -1.54 -1.50 0.24
CA ALA A 112 -0.16 -1.10 0.51
C ALA A 112 0.27 -1.29 1.99
N PRO A 113 -0.47 -0.80 3.01
CA PRO A 113 -0.08 -0.96 4.42
C PRO A 113 -0.24 -2.39 4.94
N LYS A 114 -1.02 -3.27 4.29
CA LYS A 114 -1.06 -4.71 4.64
C LYS A 114 0.16 -5.46 4.12
N ARG A 115 0.65 -5.04 2.95
CA ARG A 115 1.75 -5.69 2.23
C ARG A 115 3.11 -5.25 2.74
N ALA A 116 3.29 -3.96 3.00
CA ALA A 116 4.60 -3.40 3.34
C ALA A 116 5.27 -4.06 4.57
N PRO A 117 4.54 -4.37 5.67
CA PRO A 117 5.11 -5.05 6.83
C PRO A 117 5.72 -6.42 6.52
N LEU A 118 5.21 -7.14 5.52
CA LEU A 118 5.75 -8.46 5.15
C LEU A 118 7.23 -8.38 4.73
N TYR A 119 7.67 -7.25 4.20
CA TYR A 119 9.03 -7.11 3.69
C TYR A 119 10.07 -6.94 4.80
N PHE A 120 9.72 -6.31 5.92
CA PHE A 120 10.68 -6.04 7.00
C PHE A 120 10.44 -6.85 8.29
N LEU A 121 9.21 -7.29 8.57
CA LEU A 121 8.90 -8.11 9.75
C LEU A 121 9.63 -9.47 9.71
N LYS A 122 9.90 -10.03 10.89
CA LYS A 122 10.52 -11.34 11.12
C LYS A 122 9.83 -12.08 12.28
N GLY A 123 10.08 -13.38 12.42
CA GLY A 123 9.59 -14.19 13.54
C GLY A 123 8.07 -14.34 13.59
N ALA A 124 7.52 -14.40 14.80
CA ALA A 124 6.09 -14.69 15.05
C ALA A 124 5.14 -13.63 14.47
N GLU A 125 5.51 -12.35 14.51
CA GLU A 125 4.69 -11.27 13.94
C GLU A 125 4.63 -11.36 12.41
N PHE A 126 5.73 -11.75 11.76
CA PHE A 126 5.74 -12.04 10.33
C PHE A 126 4.83 -13.22 9.98
N GLU A 127 4.90 -14.32 10.73
CA GLU A 127 4.07 -15.50 10.51
C GLU A 127 2.57 -15.15 10.58
N LYS A 128 2.17 -14.44 11.64
CA LYS A 128 0.78 -14.00 11.84
C LYS A 128 0.30 -13.09 10.71
N GLN A 129 1.12 -12.11 10.31
CA GLN A 129 0.77 -11.17 9.25
C GLN A 129 0.72 -11.87 7.88
N LEU A 130 1.65 -12.79 7.60
CA LEU A 130 1.69 -13.58 6.38
C LEU A 130 0.47 -14.47 6.26
N LEU A 131 0.10 -15.18 7.32
CA LEU A 131 -1.07 -16.05 7.35
C LEU A 131 -2.34 -15.25 7.08
N SER A 132 -2.55 -14.12 7.78
CA SER A 132 -3.69 -13.24 7.53
C SER A 132 -3.75 -12.73 6.09
N TYR A 133 -2.60 -12.35 5.51
CA TYR A 133 -2.51 -11.88 4.14
C TYR A 133 -2.83 -12.97 3.11
N LEU A 134 -2.30 -14.18 3.30
CA LEU A 134 -2.53 -15.33 2.43
C LEU A 134 -4.00 -15.77 2.47
N VAL A 135 -4.58 -15.93 3.67
CA VAL A 135 -5.99 -16.32 3.82
C VAL A 135 -6.91 -15.32 3.12
N ALA A 136 -6.69 -14.02 3.35
CA ALA A 136 -7.48 -12.97 2.70
C ALA A 136 -7.31 -12.95 1.18
N GLY A 137 -6.11 -13.21 0.68
CA GLY A 137 -5.79 -13.25 -0.75
C GLY A 137 -6.36 -14.47 -1.46
N LEU A 138 -6.20 -15.66 -0.88
CA LEU A 138 -6.67 -16.94 -1.41
C LEU A 138 -8.20 -17.00 -1.43
N ARG A 139 -8.87 -16.61 -0.34
CA ARG A 139 -10.35 -16.54 -0.29
C ARG A 139 -10.96 -15.66 -1.37
N LYS A 140 -10.26 -14.58 -1.73
CA LYS A 140 -10.72 -13.62 -2.76
C LYS A 140 -10.21 -13.96 -4.16
N GLY A 141 -9.40 -15.01 -4.32
CA GLY A 141 -8.82 -15.41 -5.59
C GLY A 141 -7.96 -14.31 -6.24
N VAL A 142 -7.21 -13.54 -5.46
CA VAL A 142 -6.45 -12.38 -5.96
C VAL A 142 -5.32 -12.85 -6.89
N PRO A 143 -5.35 -12.57 -8.20
CA PRO A 143 -4.36 -13.10 -9.14
C PRO A 143 -2.93 -12.58 -8.88
N SER A 144 -2.82 -11.37 -8.32
CA SER A 144 -1.54 -10.72 -8.02
C SER A 144 -0.93 -11.13 -6.67
N LEU A 145 -1.57 -12.04 -5.92
CA LEU A 145 -1.13 -12.44 -4.58
C LEU A 145 0.34 -12.87 -4.57
N PHE A 146 0.69 -13.88 -5.38
CA PHE A 146 2.05 -14.41 -5.44
C PHE A 146 3.06 -13.41 -6.00
N LYS A 147 2.65 -12.58 -6.97
CA LYS A 147 3.50 -11.50 -7.48
C LYS A 147 3.95 -10.54 -6.37
N ASN A 148 3.08 -10.26 -5.40
CA ASN A 148 3.41 -9.40 -4.26
C ASN A 148 4.34 -10.07 -3.24
N LEU A 149 4.44 -11.40 -3.25
CA LEU A 149 5.30 -12.20 -2.37
C LEU A 149 6.68 -12.47 -2.97
N VAL A 150 6.88 -12.26 -4.27
CA VAL A 150 8.19 -12.42 -4.94
C VAL A 150 9.34 -11.75 -4.20
N PRO A 151 9.22 -10.52 -3.66
CA PRO A 151 10.32 -9.92 -2.90
C PRO A 151 10.72 -10.67 -1.62
N LEU A 152 9.85 -11.52 -1.07
CA LEU A 152 10.17 -12.34 0.11
C LEU A 152 11.16 -13.47 -0.22
N TYR A 153 11.31 -13.82 -1.50
CA TYR A 153 12.21 -14.88 -1.95
C TYR A 153 13.70 -14.54 -1.78
N ALA A 154 14.01 -13.28 -1.45
CA ALA A 154 15.36 -12.88 -1.08
C ALA A 154 15.81 -13.43 0.29
N ASP A 155 14.87 -13.84 1.15
CA ASP A 155 15.12 -14.32 2.50
C ASP A 155 14.71 -15.79 2.62
N ASN A 156 15.68 -16.67 2.88
CA ASN A 156 15.46 -18.11 2.91
C ASN A 156 14.48 -18.53 4.03
N ASP A 157 14.56 -17.88 5.19
CA ASP A 157 13.71 -18.20 6.34
C ASP A 157 12.24 -17.87 6.03
N LYS A 158 12.01 -16.74 5.35
CA LYS A 158 10.67 -16.33 4.92
C LYS A 158 10.10 -17.28 3.85
N VAL A 159 10.95 -17.78 2.96
CA VAL A 159 10.54 -18.76 1.93
C VAL A 159 10.15 -20.08 2.56
N GLN A 160 10.96 -20.60 3.49
CA GLN A 160 10.64 -21.84 4.19
C GLN A 160 9.31 -21.75 4.94
N LEU A 161 9.06 -20.61 5.61
CA LEU A 161 7.79 -20.38 6.29
C LEU A 161 6.62 -20.31 5.30
N LEU A 162 6.78 -19.54 4.22
CA LEU A 162 5.76 -19.42 3.17
C LEU A 162 5.41 -20.78 2.56
N GLU A 163 6.42 -21.58 2.22
CA GLU A 163 6.26 -22.92 1.66
C GLU A 163 5.50 -23.82 2.64
N ARG A 164 5.94 -23.89 3.89
CA ARG A 164 5.27 -24.67 4.94
C ARG A 164 3.80 -24.27 5.08
N THR A 165 3.50 -22.98 5.20
CA THR A 165 2.13 -22.49 5.33
C THR A 165 1.26 -22.87 4.12
N LEU A 166 1.80 -22.76 2.90
CA LEU A 166 1.06 -23.12 1.69
C LEU A 166 0.80 -24.62 1.58
N ILE A 167 1.80 -25.47 1.90
CA ILE A 167 1.64 -26.92 1.93
C ILE A 167 0.58 -27.32 2.96
N ASP A 168 0.60 -26.70 4.14
CA ASP A 168 -0.40 -26.97 5.19
C ASP A 168 -1.80 -26.58 4.73
N PHE A 169 -1.98 -25.48 3.98
CA PHE A 169 -3.27 -25.13 3.39
C PHE A 169 -3.73 -26.15 2.35
N VAL A 170 -2.84 -26.62 1.47
CA VAL A 170 -3.19 -27.64 0.47
C VAL A 170 -3.66 -28.92 1.14
N LYS A 171 -2.91 -29.43 2.14
CA LYS A 171 -3.30 -30.62 2.90
C LYS A 171 -4.68 -30.47 3.55
N ARG A 172 -4.93 -29.33 4.22
CA ARG A 172 -6.24 -29.04 4.84
C ARG A 172 -7.38 -28.99 3.83
N LEU A 173 -7.13 -28.48 2.62
CA LEU A 173 -8.12 -28.42 1.55
C LEU A 173 -8.41 -29.79 0.94
N GLU A 174 -7.39 -30.64 0.82
CA GLU A 174 -7.51 -32.02 0.35
C GLU A 174 -8.27 -32.89 1.37
N GLU A 175 -7.98 -32.74 2.66
CA GLU A 175 -8.62 -33.50 3.74
C GLU A 175 -10.08 -33.10 3.98
N ASN A 176 -10.40 -31.81 3.93
CA ASN A 176 -11.75 -31.31 4.22
C ASN A 176 -12.63 -31.15 2.96
N GLY A 177 -12.05 -31.36 1.78
CA GLY A 177 -12.69 -31.10 0.49
C GLY A 177 -12.85 -29.60 0.18
N TYR A 178 -12.79 -29.26 -1.11
CA TYR A 178 -12.82 -27.87 -1.61
C TYR A 178 -14.00 -27.00 -1.13
N LYS A 179 -15.08 -27.60 -0.63
CA LYS A 179 -16.26 -26.89 -0.12
C LYS A 179 -16.21 -26.60 1.40
N ASN A 180 -15.48 -27.40 2.18
CA ASN A 180 -15.43 -27.28 3.65
C ASN A 180 -14.01 -27.01 4.20
N GLY A 181 -13.00 -26.91 3.34
CA GLY A 181 -11.64 -26.53 3.75
C GLY A 181 -11.59 -25.13 4.32
N SER A 182 -11.57 -25.04 5.65
CA SER A 182 -11.33 -23.78 6.34
C SER A 182 -9.87 -23.39 6.21
N LEU A 183 -9.64 -22.20 5.67
CA LEU A 183 -8.34 -21.53 5.68
C LEU A 183 -8.09 -20.77 7.00
N ASP A 184 -9.05 -20.79 7.93
CA ASP A 184 -8.85 -20.18 9.25
C ASP A 184 -7.87 -21.04 10.07
N GLY A 185 -6.89 -20.36 10.68
CA GLY A 185 -5.96 -20.91 11.66
C GLY A 185 -6.56 -20.88 13.05
#